data_AF-A0A2P5BKG7-F1
#
_entry.id   AF-A0A2P5BKG7-F1
#
_cell.length_a   1.000
_cell.length_b   1.000
_cell.length_c   1.000
_cell.angle_alpha   90.00
_cell.angle_beta   90.00
_cell.angle_gamma   90.00
#
_symmetry.space_group_name_H-M   'P 1'
#
loop_
_entity.id
_entity.type
_entity.pdbx_description
1 polymer ?
#
loop_
_entity_poly.entity_id
_entity_poly.type
_entity_poly.pdbx_seq_one_letter_code
_entity_poly.pdbx_strand_id
1 'polypeptide(L)'
;MKQFLHVATLFSSMLINTAQAKARGEVGAKQCEAEILQNAATVDSEIRRMQLDAKKQEIKARTELKSLENENEAQLLESVMALAEKTKSAQLAKVRARHEVEREEASARYALELQEADLEMKKKQKEAEADLKKQKEAEADLYKSCLAAQALEKSSAAEGLYLKTLMQELHGDYAAIRDYLMIKHNIFQEMAKVNAKAINGLQPKISIWSTKPGDNGDENASGMKDVASVFSTIPPLFKTVKEQICMIPATWPGSSPD
;
A
#
# COMPACT_ATOMS: atom_id res chain seq x y z
N MET A 1 1.97 -92.77 143.90
CA MET A 1 2.09 -91.33 143.54
C MET A 1 2.82 -91.03 142.23
N LYS A 2 3.67 -91.90 141.66
CA LYS A 2 4.38 -91.61 140.39
C LYS A 2 3.51 -91.66 139.11
N GLN A 3 2.43 -92.43 139.10
CA GLN A 3 1.51 -92.55 137.94
C GLN A 3 0.63 -91.29 137.73
N PHE A 4 0.26 -90.57 138.80
CA PHE A 4 -0.54 -89.34 138.71
C PHE A 4 0.26 -88.12 138.23
N LEU A 5 1.54 -88.01 138.60
CA LEU A 5 2.40 -86.93 138.10
C LEU A 5 2.65 -87.05 136.59
N HIS A 6 2.79 -88.26 136.05
CA HIS A 6 3.05 -88.49 134.62
C HIS A 6 1.81 -88.18 133.75
N VAL A 7 0.60 -88.47 134.24
CA VAL A 7 -0.65 -88.11 133.55
C VAL A 7 -0.90 -86.60 133.59
N ALA A 8 -0.54 -85.91 134.68
CA ALA A 8 -0.66 -84.45 134.79
C ALA A 8 0.31 -83.69 133.87
N THR A 9 1.57 -84.14 133.74
CA THR A 9 2.51 -83.55 132.77
C THR A 9 2.11 -83.84 131.32
N LEU A 10 1.58 -85.03 131.03
CA LEU A 10 1.06 -85.34 129.68
C LEU A 10 -0.16 -84.49 129.33
N PHE A 11 -1.12 -84.31 130.26
CA PHE A 11 -2.30 -83.48 130.04
C PHE A 11 -1.95 -81.99 129.90
N SER A 12 -1.00 -81.49 130.70
CA SER A 12 -0.46 -80.14 130.58
C SER A 12 0.27 -79.95 129.25
N SER A 13 1.09 -80.93 128.82
CA SER A 13 1.72 -80.90 127.50
C SER A 13 0.71 -80.94 126.35
N MET A 14 -0.41 -81.65 126.51
CA MET A 14 -1.48 -81.74 125.50
C MET A 14 -2.25 -80.42 125.39
N LEU A 15 -2.54 -79.76 126.52
CA LEU A 15 -3.15 -78.42 126.54
C LEU A 15 -2.22 -77.35 125.94
N ILE A 16 -0.93 -77.43 126.25
CA ILE A 16 0.09 -76.53 125.68
C ILE A 16 0.23 -76.79 124.17
N ASN A 17 0.30 -78.04 123.74
CA ASN A 17 0.39 -78.41 122.32
C ASN A 17 -0.89 -78.04 121.55
N THR A 18 -2.07 -78.18 122.14
CA THR A 18 -3.34 -77.77 121.51
C THR A 18 -3.49 -76.24 121.42
N ALA A 19 -3.06 -75.50 122.44
CA ALA A 19 -2.99 -74.04 122.39
C ALA A 19 -1.94 -73.55 121.37
N GLN A 20 -0.76 -74.17 121.33
CA GLN A 20 0.30 -73.84 120.38
C GLN A 20 -0.09 -74.19 118.94
N ALA A 21 -0.85 -75.27 118.72
CA ALA A 21 -1.40 -75.62 117.42
C ALA A 21 -2.48 -74.62 116.96
N LYS A 22 -3.39 -74.18 117.86
CA LYS A 22 -4.37 -73.12 117.56
C LYS A 22 -3.69 -71.80 117.22
N ALA A 23 -2.70 -71.38 118.01
CA ALA A 23 -1.94 -70.16 117.77
C ALA A 23 -1.17 -70.23 116.43
N ARG A 24 -0.55 -71.36 116.08
CA ARG A 24 0.10 -71.55 114.77
C ARG A 24 -0.90 -71.55 113.61
N GLY A 25 -2.10 -72.09 113.81
CA GLY A 25 -3.18 -72.05 112.81
C GLY A 25 -3.70 -70.63 112.58
N GLU A 26 -3.94 -69.86 113.64
CA GLU A 26 -4.36 -68.45 113.55
C GLU A 26 -3.27 -67.55 112.95
N VAL A 27 -2.00 -67.79 113.29
CA VAL A 27 -0.86 -67.07 112.69
C VAL A 27 -0.70 -67.42 111.22
N GLY A 28 -0.83 -68.70 110.84
CA GLY A 28 -0.80 -69.13 109.44
C GLY A 28 -1.96 -68.57 108.61
N ALA A 29 -3.18 -68.53 109.18
CA ALA A 29 -4.34 -67.92 108.54
C ALA A 29 -4.12 -66.41 108.29
N LYS A 30 -3.62 -65.67 109.29
CA LYS A 30 -3.31 -64.24 109.16
C LYS A 30 -2.15 -63.96 108.20
N GLN A 31 -1.16 -64.85 108.12
CA GLN A 31 -0.06 -64.75 107.14
C GLN A 31 -0.57 -64.96 105.72
N CYS A 32 -1.40 -65.98 105.49
CA CYS A 32 -2.10 -66.16 104.21
C CYS A 32 -2.92 -64.93 103.82
N GLU A 33 -3.71 -64.38 104.75
CA GLU A 33 -4.50 -63.15 104.49
C GLU A 33 -3.61 -61.95 104.17
N ALA A 34 -2.49 -61.78 104.88
CA ALA A 34 -1.53 -60.71 104.62
C ALA A 34 -0.84 -60.88 103.26
N GLU A 35 -0.46 -62.10 102.87
CA GLU A 35 0.10 -62.40 101.55
C GLU A 35 -0.92 -62.16 100.43
N ILE A 36 -2.19 -62.51 100.63
CA ILE A 36 -3.26 -62.21 99.67
C ILE A 36 -3.43 -60.70 99.50
N LEU A 37 -3.44 -59.94 100.60
CA LEU A 37 -3.52 -58.47 100.56
C LEU A 37 -2.29 -57.84 99.89
N GLN A 38 -1.09 -58.34 100.19
CA GLN A 38 0.14 -57.84 99.58
C GLN A 38 0.19 -58.14 98.09
N ASN A 39 -0.18 -59.36 97.67
CA ASN A 39 -0.26 -59.74 96.26
C ASN A 39 -1.36 -58.98 95.52
N ALA A 40 -2.51 -58.74 96.15
CA ALA A 40 -3.55 -57.88 95.58
C ALA A 40 -3.05 -56.45 95.38
N ALA A 41 -2.33 -55.89 96.36
CA ALA A 41 -1.75 -54.54 96.26
C ALA A 41 -0.64 -54.43 95.20
N THR A 42 0.22 -55.45 95.07
CA THR A 42 1.25 -55.48 94.02
C THR A 42 0.61 -55.58 92.64
N VAL A 43 -0.35 -56.48 92.44
CA VAL A 43 -1.12 -56.60 91.18
C VAL A 43 -1.84 -55.29 90.85
N ASP A 44 -2.49 -54.64 91.81
CA ASP A 44 -3.14 -53.34 91.60
C ASP A 44 -2.16 -52.22 91.22
N SER A 45 -0.94 -52.25 91.77
CA SER A 45 0.10 -51.29 91.43
C SER A 45 0.67 -51.54 90.03
N GLU A 46 0.80 -52.80 89.63
CA GLU A 46 1.25 -53.22 88.30
C GLU A 46 0.21 -52.91 87.23
N ILE A 47 -1.07 -53.19 87.50
CA ILE A 47 -2.20 -52.81 86.62
C ILE A 47 -2.19 -51.30 86.40
N ARG A 48 -2.02 -50.50 87.47
CA ARG A 48 -1.93 -49.03 87.34
C ARG A 48 -0.72 -48.59 86.52
N ARG A 49 0.44 -49.23 86.69
CA ARG A 49 1.63 -48.96 85.87
C ARG A 49 1.38 -49.28 84.40
N MET A 50 0.82 -50.44 84.09
CA MET A 50 0.48 -50.84 82.72
C MET A 50 -0.53 -49.87 82.10
N GLN A 51 -1.56 -49.44 82.85
CA GLN A 51 -2.53 -48.45 82.38
C GLN A 51 -1.89 -47.10 82.10
N LEU A 52 -0.95 -46.65 82.94
CA LEU A 52 -0.20 -45.41 82.71
C LEU A 52 0.71 -45.53 81.49
N ASP A 53 1.40 -46.65 81.32
CA ASP A 53 2.28 -46.91 80.19
C ASP A 53 1.47 -47.01 78.88
N ALA A 54 0.30 -47.66 78.89
CA ALA A 54 -0.62 -47.71 77.77
C ALA A 54 -1.14 -46.31 77.40
N LYS A 55 -1.61 -45.52 78.37
CA LYS A 55 -2.04 -44.12 78.14
C LYS A 55 -0.89 -43.25 77.61
N LYS A 56 0.33 -43.46 78.10
CA LYS A 56 1.51 -42.74 77.62
C LYS A 56 1.80 -43.08 76.16
N GLN A 57 1.67 -44.34 75.75
CA GLN A 57 1.81 -44.75 74.36
C GLN A 57 0.70 -44.21 73.47
N GLU A 58 -0.56 -44.22 73.93
CA GLU A 58 -1.68 -43.62 73.21
C GLU A 58 -1.49 -42.11 73.02
N ILE A 59 -1.05 -41.39 74.04
CA ILE A 59 -0.76 -39.95 73.95
C ILE A 59 0.36 -39.72 72.93
N LYS A 60 1.44 -40.50 72.99
CA LYS A 60 2.55 -40.40 72.02
C LYS A 60 2.09 -40.66 70.59
N ALA A 61 1.39 -41.77 70.35
CA ALA A 61 0.85 -42.11 69.04
C ALA A 61 -0.10 -41.01 68.54
N ARG A 62 -0.98 -40.48 69.41
CA ARG A 62 -1.89 -39.39 69.05
C ARG A 62 -1.15 -38.08 68.74
N THR A 63 -0.08 -37.76 69.45
CA THR A 63 0.73 -36.57 69.16
C THR A 63 1.49 -36.71 67.85
N GLU A 64 2.04 -37.90 67.56
CA GLU A 64 2.73 -38.21 66.31
C GLU A 64 1.76 -38.18 65.12
N LEU A 65 0.57 -38.75 65.28
CA LEU A 65 -0.48 -38.68 64.25
C LEU A 65 -0.87 -37.22 63.97
N LYS A 66 -1.07 -36.41 65.01
CA LYS A 66 -1.38 -34.98 64.83
C LYS A 66 -0.24 -34.19 64.18
N SER A 67 1.02 -34.48 64.52
CA SER A 67 2.15 -33.81 63.87
C SER A 67 2.24 -34.18 62.39
N LEU A 68 2.03 -35.45 62.06
CA LEU A 68 1.99 -35.92 60.67
C LEU A 68 0.81 -35.33 59.88
N GLU A 69 -0.37 -35.23 60.50
CA GLU A 69 -1.53 -34.54 59.90
C GLU A 69 -1.20 -33.08 59.60
N ASN A 70 -0.63 -32.34 60.56
CA ASN A 70 -0.21 -30.96 60.36
C ASN A 70 0.86 -30.81 59.26
N GLU A 71 1.84 -31.72 59.20
CA GLU A 71 2.88 -31.74 58.16
C GLU A 71 2.29 -32.02 56.77
N ASN A 72 1.37 -32.98 56.66
CA ASN A 72 0.67 -33.29 55.42
C ASN A 72 -0.20 -32.12 54.95
N GLU A 73 -0.93 -31.47 55.87
CA GLU A 73 -1.71 -30.27 55.57
C GLU A 73 -0.81 -29.11 55.10
N ALA A 74 0.35 -28.92 55.73
CA ALA A 74 1.32 -27.92 55.30
C ALA A 74 1.85 -28.20 53.89
N GLN A 75 2.20 -29.45 53.57
CA GLN A 75 2.63 -29.86 52.23
C GLN A 75 1.52 -29.69 51.17
N LEU A 76 0.28 -30.03 51.52
CA LEU A 76 -0.87 -29.82 50.65
C LEU A 76 -1.07 -28.33 50.37
N LEU A 77 -1.01 -27.48 51.38
CA LEU A 77 -1.11 -26.03 51.22
C LEU A 77 0.02 -25.47 50.34
N GLU A 78 1.26 -25.89 50.56
CA GLU A 78 2.39 -25.48 49.73
C GLU A 78 2.20 -25.89 48.26
N SER A 79 1.76 -27.13 48.01
CA SER A 79 1.50 -27.62 46.65
C SER A 79 0.37 -26.84 45.96
N VAL A 80 -0.70 -26.51 46.68
CA VAL A 80 -1.84 -25.73 46.17
C VAL A 80 -1.39 -24.30 45.86
N MET A 81 -0.58 -23.70 46.73
CA MET A 81 -0.01 -22.36 46.51
C MET A 81 0.91 -22.34 45.29
N ALA A 82 1.79 -23.33 45.14
CA ALA A 82 2.68 -23.45 43.98
C ALA A 82 1.89 -23.61 42.67
N LEU A 83 0.80 -24.40 42.68
CA LEU A 83 -0.11 -24.52 41.53
C LEU A 83 -0.86 -23.21 41.26
N ALA A 84 -1.31 -22.50 42.29
CA ALA A 84 -1.95 -21.19 42.16
C ALA A 84 -0.99 -20.14 41.58
N GLU A 85 0.26 -20.12 42.00
CA GLU A 85 1.29 -19.22 41.45
C GLU A 85 1.61 -19.56 39.99
N LYS A 86 1.74 -20.85 39.66
CA LYS A 86 1.97 -21.29 38.28
C LYS A 86 0.80 -20.96 37.36
N THR A 87 -0.43 -21.10 37.83
CA THR A 87 -1.63 -20.73 37.04
C THR A 87 -1.74 -19.21 36.86
N LYS A 88 -1.48 -18.43 37.92
CA LYS A 88 -1.42 -16.96 37.83
C LYS A 88 -0.32 -16.50 36.88
N SER A 89 0.89 -17.05 36.98
CA SER A 89 1.98 -16.67 36.07
C SER A 89 1.68 -17.06 34.62
N ALA A 90 1.06 -18.22 34.39
CA ALA A 90 0.59 -18.63 33.06
C ALA A 90 -0.53 -17.71 32.52
N GLN A 91 -1.46 -17.26 33.36
CA GLN A 91 -2.50 -16.29 32.96
C GLN A 91 -1.89 -14.93 32.61
N LEU A 92 -0.96 -14.42 33.43
CA LEU A 92 -0.24 -13.18 33.16
C LEU A 92 0.58 -13.27 31.87
N ALA A 93 1.24 -14.40 31.62
CA ALA A 93 1.97 -14.64 30.37
C ALA A 93 1.03 -14.62 29.16
N LYS A 94 -0.14 -15.27 29.25
CA LYS A 94 -1.16 -15.23 28.18
C LYS A 94 -1.68 -13.83 27.91
N VAL A 95 -1.93 -13.03 28.94
CA VAL A 95 -2.38 -11.63 28.81
C VAL A 95 -1.30 -10.78 28.15
N ARG A 96 -0.04 -10.93 28.58
CA ARG A 96 1.10 -10.22 27.96
C ARG A 96 1.24 -10.56 26.48
N ALA A 97 1.17 -11.84 26.12
CA ALA A 97 1.24 -12.28 24.73
C ALA A 97 0.09 -11.70 23.88
N ARG A 98 -1.15 -11.66 24.42
CA ARG A 98 -2.29 -11.03 23.72
C ARG A 98 -2.07 -9.54 23.49
N HIS A 99 -1.61 -8.82 24.50
CA HIS A 99 -1.33 -7.39 24.36
C HIS A 99 -0.17 -7.09 23.42
N GLU A 100 0.81 -7.96 23.33
CA GLU A 100 1.91 -7.84 22.35
C GLU A 100 1.37 -8.00 20.92
N VAL A 101 0.57 -9.03 20.67
CA VAL A 101 -0.10 -9.24 19.38
C VAL A 101 -1.01 -8.06 19.03
N GLU A 102 -1.83 -7.57 19.97
CA GLU A 102 -2.71 -6.40 19.75
C GLU A 102 -1.90 -5.13 19.40
N ARG A 103 -0.73 -4.93 20.03
CA ARG A 103 0.15 -3.79 19.72
C ARG A 103 0.75 -3.91 18.33
N GLU A 104 1.19 -5.11 17.96
CA GLU A 104 1.73 -5.38 16.62
C GLU A 104 0.65 -5.18 15.56
N GLU A 105 -0.55 -5.74 15.74
CA GLU A 105 -1.68 -5.55 14.84
C GLU A 105 -2.08 -4.07 14.72
N ALA A 106 -2.15 -3.33 15.84
CA ALA A 106 -2.44 -1.90 15.81
C ALA A 106 -1.36 -1.11 15.07
N SER A 107 -0.08 -1.43 15.29
CA SER A 107 1.03 -0.79 14.58
C SER A 107 1.02 -1.09 13.08
N ALA A 108 0.66 -2.33 12.69
CA ALA A 108 0.52 -2.74 11.31
C ALA A 108 -0.66 -2.04 10.61
N ARG A 109 -1.81 -1.94 11.29
CA ARG A 109 -2.98 -1.19 10.77
C ARG A 109 -2.65 0.27 10.53
N TYR A 110 -1.99 0.92 11.50
CA TYR A 110 -1.55 2.31 11.35
C TYR A 110 -0.58 2.49 10.18
N ALA A 111 0.36 1.56 10.00
CA ALA A 111 1.29 1.60 8.88
C ALA A 111 0.59 1.45 7.51
N LEU A 112 -0.44 0.61 7.41
CA LEU A 112 -1.25 0.46 6.21
C LEU A 112 -2.04 1.73 5.90
N GLU A 113 -2.72 2.31 6.90
CA GLU A 113 -3.44 3.58 6.74
C GLU A 113 -2.53 4.72 6.26
N LEU A 114 -1.30 4.78 6.79
CA LEU A 114 -0.30 5.77 6.34
C LEU A 114 0.11 5.55 4.88
N GLN A 115 0.35 4.29 4.48
CA GLN A 115 0.68 3.96 3.10
C GLN A 115 -0.46 4.29 2.13
N GLU A 116 -1.70 4.01 2.51
CA GLU A 116 -2.89 4.34 1.72
C GLU A 116 -3.03 5.86 1.57
N ALA A 117 -2.90 6.62 2.66
CA ALA A 117 -2.91 8.08 2.62
C ALA A 117 -1.79 8.65 1.72
N ASP A 118 -0.57 8.13 1.82
CA ASP A 118 0.55 8.53 0.95
C ASP A 118 0.29 8.23 -0.52
N LEU A 119 -0.33 7.08 -0.82
CA LEU A 119 -0.71 6.71 -2.19
C LEU A 119 -1.79 7.63 -2.74
N GLU A 120 -2.80 7.98 -1.94
CA GLU A 120 -3.83 8.94 -2.33
C GLU A 120 -3.26 10.34 -2.59
N MET A 121 -2.35 10.80 -1.72
CA MET A 121 -1.66 12.07 -1.90
C MET A 121 -0.85 12.08 -3.20
N LYS A 122 -0.11 10.99 -3.48
CA LYS A 122 0.64 10.85 -4.74
C LYS A 122 -0.26 10.79 -5.98
N LYS A 123 -1.44 10.16 -5.89
CA LYS A 123 -2.42 10.15 -6.99
C LYS A 123 -2.92 11.57 -7.28
N LYS A 124 -3.35 12.29 -6.25
CA LYS A 124 -3.80 13.69 -6.38
C LYS A 124 -2.70 14.61 -6.94
N GLN A 125 -1.45 14.43 -6.51
CA GLN A 125 -0.31 15.17 -7.06
C GLN A 125 -0.13 14.90 -8.56
N LYS A 126 -0.17 13.64 -8.98
CA LYS A 126 -0.03 13.28 -10.41
C LYS A 126 -1.18 13.80 -11.26
N GLU A 127 -2.40 13.76 -10.75
CA GLU A 127 -3.57 14.34 -11.42
C GLU A 127 -3.43 15.85 -11.59
N ALA A 128 -3.06 16.57 -10.51
CA ALA A 128 -2.81 18.00 -10.56
C ALA A 128 -1.65 18.37 -11.51
N GLU A 129 -0.56 17.62 -11.50
CA GLU A 129 0.56 17.80 -12.43
C GLU A 129 0.15 17.58 -13.89
N ALA A 130 -0.69 16.57 -14.15
CA ALA A 130 -1.21 16.30 -15.49
C ALA A 130 -2.09 17.45 -15.99
N ASP A 131 -2.93 18.02 -15.13
CA ASP A 131 -3.79 19.14 -15.47
C ASP A 131 -2.98 20.43 -15.67
N LEU A 132 -1.98 20.70 -14.83
CA LEU A 132 -1.04 21.82 -15.04
C LEU A 132 -0.27 21.67 -16.35
N LYS A 133 0.11 20.45 -16.74
CA LYS A 133 0.79 20.22 -18.02
C LYS A 133 -0.13 20.54 -19.21
N LYS A 134 -1.38 20.07 -19.18
CA LYS A 134 -2.37 20.40 -20.22
C LYS A 134 -2.63 21.91 -20.30
N GLN A 135 -2.72 22.59 -19.15
CA GLN A 135 -2.87 24.05 -19.10
C GLN A 135 -1.68 24.76 -19.76
N LYS A 136 -0.44 24.35 -19.44
CA LYS A 136 0.76 24.91 -20.05
C LYS A 136 0.84 24.68 -21.56
N GLU A 137 0.41 23.51 -22.04
CA GLU A 137 0.34 23.20 -23.47
C GLU A 137 -0.69 24.10 -24.17
N ALA A 138 -1.90 24.24 -23.60
CA ALA A 138 -2.93 25.13 -24.14
C ALA A 138 -2.50 26.60 -24.12
N GLU A 139 -1.88 27.08 -23.03
CA GLU A 139 -1.33 28.43 -22.93
C GLU A 139 -0.22 28.67 -23.96
N ALA A 140 0.66 27.69 -24.19
CA ALA A 140 1.71 27.79 -25.20
C ALA A 140 1.13 27.94 -26.61
N ASP A 141 0.05 27.21 -26.93
CA ASP A 141 -0.58 27.29 -28.24
C ASP A 141 -1.37 28.59 -28.43
N LEU A 142 -2.07 29.07 -27.39
CA LEU A 142 -2.68 30.40 -27.38
C LEU A 142 -1.62 31.50 -27.56
N TYR A 143 -0.48 31.38 -26.90
CA TYR A 143 0.62 32.34 -27.03
C TYR A 143 1.20 32.36 -28.46
N LYS A 144 1.42 31.19 -29.09
CA LYS A 144 1.85 31.11 -30.49
C LYS A 144 0.84 31.76 -31.43
N SER A 145 -0.45 31.50 -31.24
CA SER A 145 -1.52 32.07 -32.05
C SER A 145 -1.58 33.60 -31.90
N CYS A 146 -1.50 34.09 -30.66
CA CYS A 146 -1.47 35.53 -30.37
C CYS A 146 -0.24 36.20 -31.02
N LEU A 147 0.93 35.58 -30.93
CA LEU A 147 2.15 36.10 -31.55
C LEU A 147 2.05 36.12 -33.09
N ALA A 148 1.47 35.07 -33.69
CA ALA A 148 1.23 35.02 -35.13
C ALA A 148 0.24 36.08 -35.60
N ALA A 149 -0.86 36.29 -34.86
CA ALA A 149 -1.82 37.35 -35.13
C ALA A 149 -1.18 38.74 -35.02
N GLN A 150 -0.43 38.99 -33.95
CA GLN A 150 0.28 40.26 -33.75
C GLN A 150 1.34 40.51 -34.83
N ALA A 151 2.02 39.46 -35.31
CA ALA A 151 2.97 39.58 -36.42
C ALA A 151 2.27 39.99 -37.72
N LEU A 152 1.10 39.39 -38.01
CA LEU A 152 0.30 39.74 -39.18
C LEU A 152 -0.23 41.17 -39.10
N GLU A 153 -0.75 41.59 -37.95
CA GLU A 153 -1.17 42.99 -37.70
C GLU A 153 -0.01 43.97 -37.90
N LYS A 154 1.19 43.65 -37.42
CA LYS A 154 2.37 44.50 -37.64
C LYS A 154 2.76 44.57 -39.12
N SER A 155 2.67 43.46 -39.85
CA SER A 155 2.93 43.45 -41.31
C SER A 155 1.90 44.27 -42.06
N SER A 156 0.61 44.05 -41.79
CA SER A 156 -0.48 44.77 -42.47
C SER A 156 -0.49 46.26 -42.12
N ALA A 157 -0.15 46.62 -40.88
CA ALA A 157 0.03 48.01 -40.48
C ALA A 157 1.23 48.64 -41.21
N ALA A 158 2.35 47.93 -41.34
CA ALA A 158 3.52 48.42 -42.09
C ALA A 158 3.21 48.60 -43.58
N GLU A 159 2.51 47.66 -44.20
CA GLU A 159 2.05 47.75 -45.60
C GLU A 159 1.05 48.90 -45.80
N GLY A 160 0.09 49.06 -44.88
CA GLY A 160 -0.87 50.16 -44.91
C GLY A 160 -0.23 51.54 -44.76
N LEU A 161 0.76 51.67 -43.86
CA LEU A 161 1.56 52.89 -43.71
C LEU A 161 2.38 53.17 -44.97
N TYR A 162 3.01 52.15 -45.55
CA TYR A 162 3.80 52.29 -46.78
C TYR A 162 2.95 52.76 -47.98
N LEU A 163 1.77 52.18 -48.15
CA LEU A 163 0.83 52.62 -49.19
C LEU A 163 0.34 54.05 -48.92
N LYS A 164 0.09 54.40 -47.65
CA LYS A 164 -0.32 55.75 -47.26
C LYS A 164 0.76 56.79 -47.56
N THR A 165 2.03 56.49 -47.27
CA THR A 165 3.14 57.42 -47.58
C THR A 165 3.32 57.60 -49.08
N LEU A 166 3.27 56.53 -49.86
CA LEU A 166 3.33 56.63 -51.33
C LEU A 166 2.16 57.43 -51.89
N MET A 167 0.94 57.23 -51.37
CA MET A 167 -0.23 57.99 -51.82
C MET A 167 -0.11 59.49 -51.51
N GLN A 168 0.54 59.85 -50.39
CA GLN A 168 0.81 61.24 -50.03
C GLN A 168 1.86 61.88 -50.97
N GLU A 169 2.93 61.16 -51.32
CA GLU A 169 4.01 61.66 -52.19
C GLU A 169 3.60 61.78 -53.65
N LEU A 170 2.78 60.85 -54.16
CA LEU A 170 2.28 60.85 -55.55
C LEU A 170 1.02 61.69 -55.76
N HIS A 171 0.67 62.56 -54.81
CA HIS A 171 -0.48 63.46 -54.89
C HIS A 171 -1.82 62.76 -55.21
N GLY A 172 -1.98 61.50 -54.80
CA GLY A 172 -3.20 60.72 -55.04
C GLY A 172 -3.34 60.11 -56.44
N ASP A 173 -2.31 60.11 -57.29
CA ASP A 173 -2.36 59.40 -58.58
C ASP A 173 -2.34 57.87 -58.38
N TYR A 174 -3.52 57.28 -58.51
CA TYR A 174 -3.74 55.85 -58.33
C TYR A 174 -3.07 54.99 -59.42
N ALA A 175 -2.91 55.51 -60.64
CA ALA A 175 -2.37 54.74 -61.76
C ALA A 175 -0.88 54.41 -61.53
N ALA A 176 -0.10 55.42 -61.15
CA ALA A 176 1.33 55.27 -60.87
C ALA A 176 1.60 54.32 -59.69
N ILE A 177 0.77 54.38 -58.64
CA ILE A 177 0.90 53.50 -57.47
C ILE A 177 0.57 52.05 -57.84
N ARG A 178 -0.49 51.83 -58.63
CA ARG A 178 -0.86 50.50 -59.12
C ARG A 178 0.28 49.89 -59.94
N ASP A 179 0.82 50.63 -60.90
CA ASP A 179 1.89 50.15 -61.78
C ASP A 179 3.17 49.84 -60.99
N TYR A 180 3.53 50.70 -60.04
CA TYR A 180 4.66 50.48 -59.13
C TYR A 180 4.47 49.20 -58.29
N LEU A 181 3.28 48.97 -57.73
CA LEU A 181 2.97 47.74 -56.99
C LEU A 181 3.04 46.50 -57.88
N MET A 182 2.53 46.59 -59.12
CA MET A 182 2.60 45.48 -60.08
C MET A 182 4.03 45.11 -60.44
N ILE A 183 4.91 46.10 -60.59
CA ILE A 183 6.33 45.89 -60.84
C ILE A 183 7.01 45.30 -59.59
N LYS A 184 6.79 45.88 -58.39
CA LYS A 184 7.43 45.44 -57.14
C LYS A 184 7.06 43.99 -56.77
N HIS A 185 5.80 43.60 -56.95
CA HIS A 185 5.34 42.24 -56.67
C HIS A 185 5.63 41.26 -57.82
N ASN A 186 6.35 41.68 -58.87
CA ASN A 186 6.67 40.86 -60.05
C ASN A 186 5.44 40.22 -60.71
N ILE A 187 4.26 40.86 -60.62
CA ILE A 187 3.00 40.30 -61.10
C ILE A 187 3.07 40.03 -62.61
N PHE A 188 3.78 40.85 -63.38
CA PHE A 188 4.00 40.62 -64.81
C PHE A 188 4.78 39.35 -65.12
N GLN A 189 5.80 39.05 -64.32
CA GLN A 189 6.60 37.83 -64.50
C GLN A 189 5.76 36.59 -64.15
N GLU A 190 4.96 36.65 -63.08
CA GLU A 190 4.07 35.56 -62.70
C GLU A 190 2.94 35.36 -63.71
N MET A 191 2.33 36.43 -64.22
CA MET A 191 1.34 36.34 -65.29
C MET A 191 1.92 35.72 -66.57
N ALA A 192 3.14 36.12 -66.95
CA ALA A 192 3.83 35.52 -68.08
C ALA A 192 4.13 34.02 -67.86
N LYS A 193 4.55 33.63 -66.65
CA LYS A 193 4.77 32.22 -66.29
C LYS A 193 3.47 31.40 -66.31
N VAL A 194 2.38 31.92 -65.76
CA VAL A 194 1.07 31.25 -65.76
C VAL A 194 0.55 31.08 -67.18
N ASN A 195 0.64 32.12 -68.01
CA ASN A 195 0.26 32.05 -69.41
C ASN A 195 1.12 31.06 -70.19
N ALA A 196 2.45 31.08 -69.98
CA ALA A 196 3.35 30.11 -70.60
C ALA A 196 3.04 28.67 -70.15
N LYS A 197 2.75 28.45 -68.86
CA LYS A 197 2.34 27.14 -68.33
C LYS A 197 1.00 26.67 -68.89
N ALA A 198 0.04 27.58 -69.03
CA ALA A 198 -1.26 27.29 -69.65
C ALA A 198 -1.12 26.91 -71.13
N ILE A 199 -0.30 27.64 -71.89
CA ILE A 199 0.00 27.34 -73.30
C ILE A 199 0.77 26.01 -73.43
N ASN A 200 1.69 25.70 -72.52
CA ASN A 200 2.44 24.45 -72.51
C ASN A 200 1.56 23.21 -72.24
N GLY A 201 0.50 23.36 -71.44
CA GLY A 201 -0.48 22.31 -71.18
C GLY A 201 -1.47 22.05 -72.31
N LEU A 202 -1.56 22.95 -73.29
CA LEU A 202 -2.56 22.90 -74.37
C LEU A 202 -2.19 21.97 -75.52
N GLN A 203 -0.96 21.42 -75.55
CA GLN A 203 -0.41 20.49 -76.57
C GLN A 203 -1.31 20.30 -77.81
N PRO A 204 -1.44 21.32 -78.67
CA PRO A 204 -2.37 21.21 -79.77
C PRO A 204 -1.80 20.18 -80.75
N LYS A 205 -2.49 19.04 -80.90
CA LYS A 205 -2.24 18.11 -82.01
C LYS A 205 -2.76 18.77 -83.28
N ILE A 206 -1.92 19.60 -83.89
CA ILE A 206 -2.22 20.21 -85.18
C ILE A 206 -1.97 19.13 -86.25
N SER A 207 -3.05 18.46 -86.68
CA SER A 207 -2.97 17.59 -87.86
C SER A 207 -2.99 18.46 -89.11
N ILE A 208 -1.84 18.56 -89.77
CA ILE A 208 -1.73 19.21 -91.08
C ILE A 208 -2.40 18.27 -92.10
N TRP A 209 -3.59 18.62 -92.59
CA TRP A 209 -4.16 17.93 -93.73
C TRP A 209 -3.43 18.40 -94.98
N SER A 210 -2.45 17.62 -95.44
CA SER A 210 -1.88 17.82 -96.79
C SER A 210 -2.94 17.46 -97.83
N THR A 211 -3.63 18.48 -98.35
CA THR A 211 -4.56 18.33 -99.47
C THR A 211 -3.73 18.24 -100.75
N LYS A 212 -3.63 17.05 -101.36
CA LYS A 212 -2.96 16.86 -102.66
C LYS A 212 -3.57 17.77 -103.73
N PRO A 213 -2.76 18.41 -104.58
CA PRO A 213 -3.06 18.55 -105.99
C PRO A 213 -2.02 17.79 -106.83
N GLY A 214 -2.46 17.32 -108.00
CA GLY A 214 -1.69 16.45 -108.87
C GLY A 214 -0.50 17.13 -109.58
N ASP A 215 0.39 16.24 -110.04
CA ASP A 215 1.30 16.34 -111.18
C ASP A 215 1.70 17.76 -111.64
N ASN A 216 2.72 18.32 -111.00
CA ASN A 216 3.93 18.93 -111.57
C ASN A 216 4.64 19.77 -110.49
N GLY A 217 5.96 19.63 -110.41
CA GLY A 217 6.75 19.96 -109.22
C GLY A 217 6.86 21.43 -108.84
N ASP A 218 6.88 21.69 -107.52
CA ASP A 218 7.79 22.63 -106.86
C ASP A 218 7.66 22.43 -105.32
N GLU A 219 8.58 21.67 -104.73
CA GLU A 219 8.55 21.24 -103.33
C GLU A 219 9.17 22.31 -102.41
N ASN A 220 8.50 23.45 -102.18
CA ASN A 220 8.79 24.24 -100.96
C ASN A 220 7.79 25.34 -100.53
N ALA A 221 6.72 25.63 -101.30
CA ALA A 221 5.94 26.85 -101.04
C ALA A 221 4.63 26.66 -100.20
N SER A 222 4.11 25.44 -100.04
CA SER A 222 2.74 25.27 -99.50
C SER A 222 2.64 25.16 -97.97
N GLY A 223 3.60 24.52 -97.29
CA GLY A 223 3.55 24.35 -95.82
C GLY A 223 3.76 25.65 -95.04
N MET A 224 4.51 26.60 -95.60
CA MET A 224 4.77 27.90 -94.98
C MET A 224 3.54 28.80 -94.97
N LYS A 225 2.60 28.62 -95.91
CA LYS A 225 1.39 29.47 -96.06
C LYS A 225 0.36 29.22 -94.95
N ASP A 226 0.18 27.97 -94.54
CA ASP A 226 -0.74 27.61 -93.46
C ASP A 226 -0.17 27.96 -92.08
N VAL A 227 1.15 27.88 -91.92
CA VAL A 227 1.83 28.39 -90.73
C VAL A 227 1.80 29.92 -90.68
N ALA A 228 2.00 30.60 -91.83
CA ALA A 228 1.91 32.04 -91.94
C ALA A 228 0.50 32.59 -91.68
N SER A 229 -0.56 31.87 -92.07
CA SER A 229 -1.94 32.27 -91.78
C SER A 229 -2.24 32.21 -90.27
N VAL A 230 -1.75 31.19 -89.56
CA VAL A 230 -1.80 31.13 -88.09
C VAL A 230 -1.02 32.29 -87.47
N PHE A 231 0.21 32.56 -87.93
CA PHE A 231 0.99 33.72 -87.44
C PHE A 231 0.32 35.08 -87.71
N SER A 232 -0.44 35.22 -88.80
CA SER A 232 -1.17 36.45 -89.14
C SER A 232 -2.45 36.69 -88.33
N THR A 233 -2.96 35.69 -87.60
CA THR A 233 -4.14 35.82 -86.73
C THR A 233 -3.80 36.14 -85.27
N ILE A 234 -2.50 36.14 -84.93
CA ILE A 234 -1.98 36.50 -83.60
C ILE A 234 -2.12 38.02 -83.28
N PRO A 235 -1.90 38.98 -84.22
CA PRO A 235 -1.96 40.42 -83.89
C PRO A 235 -3.31 40.93 -83.37
N PRO A 236 -4.48 40.51 -83.92
CA PRO A 236 -5.78 40.87 -83.36
C PRO A 236 -5.98 40.40 -81.91
N LEU A 237 -5.42 39.24 -81.54
CA LEU A 237 -5.50 38.72 -80.16
C LEU A 237 -4.69 39.57 -79.16
N PHE A 238 -3.57 40.15 -79.58
CA PHE A 238 -2.84 41.10 -78.72
C PHE A 238 -3.59 42.42 -78.51
N LYS A 239 -4.38 42.87 -79.50
CA LYS A 239 -5.26 44.04 -79.33
C LYS A 239 -6.37 43.76 -78.31
N THR A 240 -6.99 42.58 -78.33
CA THR A 240 -8.02 42.21 -77.33
C THR A 240 -7.43 42.07 -75.92
N VAL A 241 -6.20 41.56 -75.80
CA VAL A 241 -5.49 41.50 -74.51
C VAL A 241 -5.14 42.90 -73.99
N LYS A 242 -4.74 43.84 -74.88
CA LYS A 242 -4.55 45.26 -74.54
C LYS A 242 -5.82 45.89 -73.98
N GLU A 243 -6.98 45.61 -74.59
CA GLU A 243 -8.28 46.12 -74.12
C GLU A 243 -8.71 45.52 -72.78
N GLN A 244 -8.44 44.23 -72.53
CA GLN A 244 -8.82 43.55 -71.29
C GLN A 244 -7.89 43.86 -70.11
N ILE A 245 -6.60 44.07 -70.37
CA ILE A 245 -5.59 44.32 -69.33
C ILE A 245 -5.29 45.82 -69.19
N CYS A 246 -5.79 46.66 -70.11
CA CYS A 246 -5.48 48.09 -70.19
C CYS A 246 -3.97 48.36 -70.13
N MET A 247 -3.17 47.48 -70.74
CA MET A 247 -1.72 47.61 -70.80
C MET A 247 -1.22 47.50 -72.22
N ILE A 248 -0.21 48.29 -72.54
CA ILE A 248 0.42 48.33 -73.86
C ILE A 248 1.41 47.15 -73.92
N PRO A 249 1.20 46.14 -74.80
CA PRO A 249 2.14 45.05 -74.94
C PRO A 249 3.47 45.57 -75.52
N ALA A 250 4.57 44.89 -75.18
CA ALA A 250 5.89 45.19 -75.75
C ALA A 250 5.86 45.05 -77.29
N THR A 251 6.47 46.01 -77.98
CA THR A 251 6.47 46.10 -79.46
C THR A 251 7.22 44.92 -80.08
N TRP A 252 6.51 44.08 -80.84
CA TRP A 252 7.10 43.09 -81.74
C TRP A 252 7.53 43.76 -83.05
N PRO A 253 8.58 43.29 -83.76
CA PRO A 253 9.09 43.91 -85.00
C PRO A 253 8.13 43.92 -86.22
N GLY A 254 6.84 43.63 -86.03
CA GLY A 254 5.85 43.54 -87.10
C GLY A 254 4.48 44.13 -86.76
N SER A 255 4.30 44.75 -85.59
CA SER A 255 3.11 45.56 -85.31
C SER A 255 3.43 47.02 -85.56
N SER A 256 2.78 47.65 -86.53
CA SER A 256 2.83 49.10 -86.72
C SER A 256 2.33 49.80 -85.44
N PRO A 257 2.96 50.92 -85.05
CA PRO A 257 2.38 51.79 -84.02
C PRO A 257 1.06 52.34 -84.57
N ASP A 258 -0.03 52.11 -83.84
CA ASP A 258 -1.21 52.98 -83.92
C ASP A 258 -1.02 54.10 -82.88
#